data_AF-A0A0B1RTJ3-F1
#
_entry.id   AF-A0A0B1RTJ3-F1
#
_cell.length_a   1.000
_cell.length_b   1.000
_cell.length_c   1.000
_cell.angle_alpha   90.00
_cell.angle_beta   90.00
_cell.angle_gamma   90.00
#
_symmetry.space_group_name_H-M   'P 1'
#
loop_
_entity.id
_entity.type
_entity.pdbx_description
1 polymer ?
#
loop_
_entity_poly.entity_id
_entity_poly.type
_entity_poly.pdbx_seq_one_letter_code
_entity_poly.pdbx_strand_id
1 'polypeptide(L)' 'MIQKLTIVYPACAVLDHKETTLMAVSCDSSDYGREDTKNDRITVKWCNTPEGAAKQFRCEWFQGD' A
#
# COMPACT_ATOMS: atom_id res chain seq x y z
N MET A 1 -6.99 -20.10 -7.90
CA MET A 1 -6.17 -19.36 -6.93
C MET A 1 -5.75 -18.09 -7.62
N ILE A 2 -5.95 -16.93 -6.97
CA ILE A 2 -5.69 -15.59 -7.52
C ILE A 2 -4.18 -15.34 -7.40
N GLN A 3 -3.59 -14.63 -8.36
CA GLN A 3 -2.22 -14.11 -8.29
C GLN A 3 -2.12 -13.23 -7.03
N LYS A 4 -1.64 -13.79 -5.93
CA LYS A 4 -1.63 -13.11 -4.65
C LYS A 4 -0.40 -12.22 -4.64
N LEU A 5 -0.59 -10.90 -4.65
CA LEU A 5 0.46 -9.99 -4.19
C LEU A 5 0.84 -10.41 -2.77
N THR A 6 2.03 -10.98 -2.61
CA THR A 6 2.41 -11.70 -1.40
C THR A 6 2.86 -10.73 -0.32
N ILE A 7 3.56 -9.65 -0.71
CA ILE A 7 4.15 -8.68 0.20
C ILE A 7 4.11 -7.29 -0.44
N VAL A 8 3.60 -6.32 0.31
CA VAL A 8 3.77 -4.89 0.06
C VAL A 8 4.50 -4.31 1.27
N TYR A 9 5.71 -3.80 1.08
CA TYR A 9 6.52 -3.26 2.18
C TYR A 9 7.23 -1.95 1.81
N PRO A 10 7.13 -0.91 2.65
CA PRO A 10 6.20 -0.82 3.79
C PRO A 10 4.75 -0.76 3.30
N ALA A 11 3.81 -1.36 4.04
CA ALA A 11 2.38 -1.33 3.70
C ALA A 11 1.74 0.05 3.97
N CYS A 12 2.38 0.86 4.82
CA CYS A 12 1.97 2.21 5.17
C CYS A 12 3.18 3.04 5.60
N ALA A 13 3.12 4.36 5.41
CA ALA A 13 4.17 5.28 5.80
C ALA A 13 3.58 6.68 6.06
N VAL A 14 4.31 7.49 6.84
CA VAL A 14 4.08 8.93 6.97
C VAL A 14 5.25 9.63 6.29
N LEU A 15 4.94 10.50 5.33
CA LEU A 15 5.94 11.23 4.56
C LEU A 15 5.85 12.72 4.89
N ASP A 16 6.98 13.30 5.27
CA ASP A 16 7.12 14.74 5.40
C ASP A 16 7.05 15.41 4.02
N HIS A 17 6.91 16.73 4.00
CA HIS A 17 6.90 17.48 2.75
C HIS A 17 8.17 17.23 1.94
N LYS A 18 8.01 16.74 0.71
CA LYS A 18 9.08 16.34 -0.24
C LYS A 18 9.88 15.10 0.15
N GLU A 19 9.49 14.38 1.20
CA GLU A 19 10.07 13.07 1.49
C GLU A 19 9.61 12.04 0.46
N THR A 20 10.49 11.09 0.15
CA THR A 20 10.21 9.97 -0.76
C THR A 20 10.43 8.66 -0.02
N THR A 21 9.61 7.66 -0.33
CA THR A 21 9.81 6.28 0.14
C THR A 21 9.72 5.30 -1.03
N LEU A 22 10.33 4.14 -0.86
CA LEU A 22 10.29 3.04 -1.82
C LEU A 22 9.37 1.94 -1.28
N MET A 23 8.43 1.49 -2.10
CA MET A 23 7.54 0.39 -1.78
C MET A 23 7.94 -0.83 -2.62
N ALA A 24 8.40 -1.88 -1.95
CA ALA A 24 8.66 -3.18 -2.55
C ALA A 24 7.34 -3.95 -2.70
N VAL A 25 7.11 -4.50 -3.89
CA VAL A 25 5.94 -5.31 -4.20
C VAL A 25 6.44 -6.65 -4.75
N SER A 26 6.09 -7.74 -4.08
CA SER A 26 6.42 -9.10 -4.51
C SER A 26 5.19 -9.83 -5.00
N CYS A 27 5.37 -10.65 -6.04
CA CYS A 27 4.35 -11.55 -6.58
C CYS A 27 4.91 -12.98 -6.58
N ASP A 28 4.10 -13.95 -6.19
CA ASP A 28 4.48 -15.36 -6.26
C ASP A 28 4.51 -15.84 -7.72
N SER A 29 5.30 -16.88 -8.01
CA SER A 29 5.33 -17.49 -9.34
C SER A 29 3.98 -18.13 -9.68
N SER A 30 3.42 -17.78 -10.84
CA SER A 30 2.11 -18.21 -11.31
C SER A 30 2.10 -18.70 -12.76
N ASP A 31 1.15 -19.56 -13.13
CA ASP A 31 0.94 -19.99 -14.52
C ASP A 31 0.02 -19.01 -15.25
N TYR A 32 0.64 -18.03 -15.92
CA TYR A 32 -0.02 -16.90 -16.60
C TYR A 32 -1.13 -17.31 -17.58
N GLY A 33 -1.11 -18.53 -18.11
CA GLY A 33 -2.13 -19.03 -19.05
C GLY A 33 -3.40 -19.60 -18.41
N ARG A 34 -3.40 -19.84 -17.09
CA ARG A 34 -4.52 -20.44 -16.36
C ARG A 34 -5.19 -19.52 -15.34
N GLU A 35 -4.54 -18.41 -15.00
CA GLU A 35 -5.00 -17.50 -13.96
C GLU A 35 -5.66 -16.25 -14.57
N ASP A 36 -6.75 -15.79 -13.94
CA ASP A 36 -7.38 -14.51 -14.29
C ASP A 36 -6.62 -13.36 -13.61
N THR A 37 -5.68 -12.77 -14.36
CA THR A 37 -4.83 -11.65 -13.92
C THR A 37 -5.44 -10.28 -14.22
N LYS A 38 -6.59 -10.24 -14.90
CA LYS A 38 -7.18 -9.00 -15.42
C LYS A 38 -7.55 -8.00 -14.31
N ASN A 39 -7.78 -8.49 -13.11
CA ASN A 39 -8.33 -7.72 -12.00
C ASN A 39 -7.30 -7.35 -10.92
N ASP A 40 -6.04 -7.74 -11.08
CA ASP A 40 -5.00 -7.45 -10.09
C ASP A 40 -4.66 -5.96 -10.08
N ARG A 41 -4.72 -5.34 -8.90
CA ARG A 41 -4.54 -3.88 -8.72
C ARG A 41 -3.85 -3.56 -7.41
N ILE A 42 -2.95 -2.59 -7.45
CA ILE A 42 -2.39 -1.94 -6.26
C ILE A 42 -3.11 -0.61 -6.06
N THR A 43 -3.59 -0.35 -4.84
CA THR A 43 -4.26 0.91 -4.49
C THR A 43 -3.45 1.62 -3.41
N VAL A 44 -3.02 2.86 -3.69
CA VAL A 44 -2.39 3.74 -2.68
C VAL A 44 -3.43 4.77 -2.26
N LYS A 45 -3.70 4.86 -0.95
CA LYS A 45 -4.56 5.90 -0.36
C LYS A 45 -3.70 6.79 0.54
N TRP A 46 -3.99 8.09 0.54
CA TRP A 46 -3.31 9.05 1.40
C TRP A 46 -4.28 10.11 1.93
N CYS A 47 -3.94 10.69 3.08
CA CYS A 47 -4.58 11.86 3.66
C CYS A 47 -3.49 12.71 4.33
N ASN A 48 -3.79 13.98 4.61
CA ASN A 48 -2.90 14.80 5.43
C ASN A 48 -2.95 14.29 6.87
N THR A 49 -1.81 14.30 7.57
CA THR A 49 -1.78 13.97 8.99
C THR A 49 -2.50 15.05 9.80
N PRO A 50 -3.16 14.71 10.92
CA PRO A 50 -3.65 15.70 11.87
C PRO A 50 -2.53 16.64 12.34
N GLU A 51 -2.90 17.84 12.76
CA GLU A 51 -1.94 18.81 13.30
C GLU A 51 -1.24 18.22 14.54
N GLY A 52 0.09 18.37 14.61
CA GLY A 52 0.90 17.85 15.72
C GLY A 52 1.05 16.33 15.78
N ALA A 53 0.57 15.59 14.78
CA ALA A 53 0.73 14.14 14.71
C ALA A 53 2.21 13.74 14.65
N ALA A 54 2.58 12.69 15.39
CA ALA A 54 3.88 12.07 15.27
C ALA A 54 4.06 11.39 13.90
N LYS A 55 5.31 11.20 13.48
CA LYS A 55 5.69 10.46 12.26
C LYS A 55 5.51 8.94 12.42
N GLN A 56 4.31 8.54 12.78
CA GLN A 56 3.89 7.16 12.98
C GLN A 56 2.50 7.01 12.39
N PHE A 57 2.39 6.13 11.39
CA PHE A 57 1.15 5.91 10.69
C PHE A 57 0.05 5.44 11.64
N ARG A 58 -1.17 5.97 11.48
CA ARG A 58 -2.36 5.52 12.20
C ARG A 58 -3.52 5.33 11.26
N CYS A 59 -4.12 4.14 11.27
CA CYS A 59 -5.28 3.83 10.43
C CYS A 59 -6.49 4.73 10.71
N GLU A 60 -6.60 5.28 11.93
CA GLU A 60 -7.69 6.16 12.36
C GLU A 60 -7.80 7.45 11.55
N TRP A 61 -6.70 7.94 10.95
CA TRP A 61 -6.73 9.13 10.09
C TRP A 61 -7.55 8.96 8.80
N PHE A 62 -7.93 7.73 8.48
CA PHE A 62 -8.76 7.39 7.31
C PHE A 62 -10.22 7.10 7.66
N GLN A 63 -10.59 7.17 8.94
CA GLN A 63 -11.95 6.87 9.39
C GLN A 63 -12.91 8.06 9.24
N GLY A 64 -12.39 9.28 9.03
CA GLY A 64 -13.18 10.51 9.04
C GLY A 64 -13.60 10.91 10.47
N ASP A 65 -14.26 12.07 10.60
CA ASP A 65 -15.19 12.32 11.71
C ASP A 65 -16.49 11.53 11.49
#